data_AF-A0AAW8NDU6-F1
#
_entry.id   AF-A0AAW8NDU6-F1
#
_cell.length_a   1.000
_cell.length_b   1.000
_cell.length_c   1.000
_cell.angle_alpha   90.00
_cell.angle_beta   90.00
_cell.angle_gamma   90.00
#
_symmetry.space_group_name_H-M   'P 1'
#
loop_
_entity.id
_entity.type
_entity.pdbx_description
1 polymer ?
#
loop_
_entity_poly.entity_id
_entity_poly.type
_entity_poly.pdbx_seq_one_letter_code
_entity_poly.pdbx_strand_id
1 'polypeptide(L)'
;MAQVACALTIGERAAAALLGESHALATSLPAALDALQTGAIGWQHARTVVDETAGLTPAAVSALEAHFFGPDAGRGAAPGELVPARFRRKLRAWRERHHPESLEERHAKSVADRRVEFSPDRDGMAWLSLYLPGDTALAVWNKSTALARGLQGPREPRNLSQLGADIAAELLLGSANQDVGDVPSPRADVLVTVPVLSFLGITDEPAEIDGLGPVPPVLPSRAPGPGTSAHPARLPACC
;
A
#
# COMPACT_ATOMS: atom_id res chain seq x y z
N MET A 1 22.36 -5.19 -4.44
CA MET A 1 20.93 -5.46 -4.23
C MET A 1 20.54 -6.88 -4.67
N ALA A 2 20.69 -7.24 -5.94
CA ALA A 2 20.30 -8.55 -6.48
C ALA A 2 20.91 -9.77 -5.74
N GLN A 3 22.19 -9.70 -5.33
CA GLN A 3 22.82 -10.81 -4.58
C GLN A 3 22.19 -11.03 -3.20
N VAL A 4 21.81 -9.96 -2.51
CA VAL A 4 21.16 -10.02 -1.17
C VAL A 4 19.72 -10.52 -1.30
N ALA A 5 19.00 -10.04 -2.33
CA ALA A 5 17.65 -10.52 -2.65
C ALA A 5 17.63 -12.03 -2.94
N CYS A 6 18.58 -12.50 -3.76
CA CYS A 6 18.75 -13.92 -4.08
C CYS A 6 19.12 -14.75 -2.83
N ALA A 7 20.10 -14.29 -2.04
CA ALA A 7 20.54 -15.00 -0.84
C ALA A 7 19.44 -15.14 0.24
N LEU A 8 18.57 -14.12 0.37
CA LEU A 8 17.48 -14.11 1.35
C LEU A 8 16.15 -14.64 0.80
N THR A 9 16.08 -14.96 -0.49
CA THR A 9 14.84 -15.36 -1.18
C THR A 9 13.71 -14.32 -0.99
N ILE A 10 14.04 -13.04 -1.18
CA ILE A 10 13.08 -11.92 -1.11
C ILE A 10 13.17 -11.03 -2.35
N GLY A 11 12.12 -10.27 -2.64
CA GLY A 11 12.12 -9.31 -3.75
C GLY A 11 13.14 -8.19 -3.57
N GLU A 12 13.65 -7.62 -4.67
CA GLU A 12 14.70 -6.58 -4.62
C GLU A 12 14.31 -5.35 -3.79
N ARG A 13 13.04 -4.93 -3.85
CA ARG A 13 12.50 -3.84 -3.02
C ARG A 13 12.54 -4.18 -1.53
N ALA A 14 12.23 -5.42 -1.17
CA ALA A 14 12.31 -5.88 0.22
C ALA A 14 13.76 -5.94 0.70
N ALA A 15 14.68 -6.42 -0.15
CA ALA A 15 16.10 -6.38 0.15
C ALA A 15 16.61 -4.93 0.33
N ALA A 16 16.13 -3.99 -0.49
CA ALA A 16 16.50 -2.57 -0.40
C ALA A 16 16.04 -1.96 0.92
N ALA A 17 14.78 -2.20 1.29
CA ALA A 17 14.24 -1.76 2.56
C ALA A 17 15.05 -2.34 3.74
N LEU A 18 15.32 -3.65 3.74
CA LEU A 18 16.05 -4.29 4.82
C LEU A 18 17.48 -3.74 4.97
N LEU A 19 18.19 -3.53 3.87
CA LEU A 19 19.54 -2.94 3.91
C LEU A 19 19.51 -1.49 4.38
N GLY A 20 18.53 -0.70 3.95
CA GLY A 20 18.34 0.67 4.43
C GLY A 20 18.06 0.71 5.94
N GLU A 21 17.15 -0.14 6.42
CA GLU A 21 16.82 -0.28 7.85
C GLU A 21 18.04 -0.72 8.67
N SER A 22 18.76 -1.74 8.20
CA SER A 22 19.97 -2.25 8.86
C SER A 22 21.08 -1.20 8.91
N HIS A 23 21.28 -0.45 7.83
CA HIS A 23 22.29 0.60 7.77
C HIS A 23 21.95 1.77 8.70
N ALA A 24 20.69 2.20 8.75
CA ALA A 24 20.25 3.26 9.65
C ALA A 24 20.45 2.85 11.12
N LEU A 25 20.05 1.63 11.48
CA LEU A 25 20.25 1.07 12.83
C LEU A 25 21.72 1.00 13.22
N ALA A 26 22.59 0.52 12.32
CA ALA A 26 24.00 0.33 12.62
C ALA A 26 24.82 1.63 12.68
N THR A 27 24.42 2.67 11.96
CA THR A 27 25.24 3.89 11.81
C THR A 27 24.71 5.09 12.57
N SER A 28 23.38 5.22 12.66
CA SER A 28 22.73 6.45 13.13
C SER A 28 21.82 6.22 14.32
N LEU A 29 21.45 4.96 14.61
CA LEU A 29 20.54 4.59 15.71
C LEU A 29 21.08 3.48 16.64
N PRO A 30 22.31 3.62 17.18
CA PRO A 30 22.93 2.59 18.03
C PRO A 30 22.11 2.23 19.28
N ALA A 31 21.40 3.18 19.90
CA ALA A 31 20.62 2.89 21.11
C ALA A 31 19.33 2.12 20.77
N ALA A 32 18.71 2.42 19.63
CA ALA A 32 17.59 1.62 19.14
C ALA A 32 18.03 0.20 18.73
N LEU A 33 19.23 0.08 18.16
CA LEU A 33 19.82 -1.22 17.83
C LEU A 33 20.12 -2.06 19.08
N ASP A 34 20.71 -1.45 20.12
CA ASP A 34 20.96 -2.12 21.40
C ASP A 34 19.66 -2.59 22.07
N ALA A 35 18.63 -1.72 22.08
CA ALA A 35 17.31 -2.07 22.58
C ALA A 35 16.66 -3.23 21.79
N LEU A 36 16.90 -3.31 20.48
CA LEU A 36 16.42 -4.42 19.65
C LEU A 36 17.19 -5.72 19.97
N GLN A 37 18.52 -5.64 20.11
CA GLN A 37 19.38 -6.80 20.40
C GLN A 37 19.12 -7.40 21.78
N THR A 38 18.83 -6.56 22.76
CA THR A 38 18.46 -6.98 24.13
C THR A 38 17.01 -7.44 24.26
N GLY A 39 16.20 -7.29 23.20
CA GLY A 39 14.78 -7.61 23.20
C GLY A 39 13.90 -6.60 23.96
N ALA A 40 14.46 -5.47 24.38
CA ALA A 40 13.71 -4.37 25.00
C ALA A 40 12.69 -3.74 24.03
N ILE A 41 12.92 -3.85 22.71
CA ILE A 41 11.94 -3.51 21.67
C ILE A 41 11.83 -4.61 20.61
N GLY A 42 10.63 -4.78 20.06
CA GLY A 42 10.41 -5.62 18.88
C GLY A 42 10.80 -4.95 17.55
N TRP A 43 10.97 -5.74 16.49
CA TRP A 43 11.35 -5.28 15.14
C TRP A 43 10.49 -4.14 14.59
N GLN A 44 9.17 -4.19 14.79
CA GLN A 44 8.25 -3.14 14.33
C GLN A 44 8.49 -1.78 15.00
N HIS A 45 8.99 -1.77 16.25
CA HIS A 45 9.39 -0.53 16.92
C HIS A 45 10.66 0.02 16.29
N ALA A 46 11.69 -0.81 16.09
CA ALA A 46 12.94 -0.42 15.47
C ALA A 46 12.71 0.17 14.07
N ARG A 47 11.92 -0.51 13.23
CA ARG A 47 11.53 0.00 11.91
C ARG A 47 10.80 1.36 12.00
N THR A 48 9.93 1.53 12.99
CA THR A 48 9.26 2.82 13.20
C THR A 48 10.24 3.93 13.57
N VAL A 49 11.30 3.64 14.33
CA VAL A 49 12.36 4.64 14.61
C VAL A 49 13.09 5.02 13.33
N VAL A 50 13.45 4.03 12.50
CA VAL A 50 14.09 4.27 11.19
C VAL A 50 13.20 5.16 10.30
N ASP A 51 11.92 4.81 10.17
CA ASP A 51 10.97 5.55 9.33
C ASP A 51 10.82 7.02 9.79
N GLU A 52 10.73 7.26 11.10
CA GLU A 52 10.50 8.60 11.65
C GLU A 52 11.78 9.44 11.78
N THR A 53 12.96 8.83 11.65
CA THR A 53 14.25 9.54 11.59
C THR A 53 14.69 9.87 10.17
N ALA A 54 14.03 9.29 9.17
CA ALA A 54 14.24 9.63 7.77
C ALA A 54 14.03 11.14 7.51
N GLY A 55 15.04 11.79 6.94
CA GLY A 55 15.03 13.22 6.63
C GLY A 55 15.38 14.16 7.79
N LEU A 56 15.68 13.62 8.98
CA LEU A 56 16.21 14.42 10.08
C LEU A 56 17.71 14.68 9.93
N THR A 57 18.19 15.76 10.55
CA THR A 57 19.63 16.01 10.67
C THR A 57 20.27 15.03 11.65
N PRO A 58 21.57 14.70 11.52
CA PRO A 58 22.25 13.80 12.47
C PRO A 58 22.09 14.24 13.93
N ALA A 59 22.14 15.55 14.20
CA ALA A 59 21.92 16.10 15.54
C ALA A 59 20.50 15.82 16.07
N ALA A 60 19.48 15.96 15.22
CA ALA A 60 18.10 15.64 15.59
C ALA A 60 17.90 14.12 15.79
N VAL A 61 18.57 13.28 15.01
CA VAL A 61 18.56 11.82 15.23
C VAL A 61 19.16 11.46 16.59
N SER A 62 20.34 11.97 16.92
CA SER A 62 20.98 11.72 18.23
C SER A 62 20.12 12.24 19.39
N ALA A 63 19.48 13.41 19.23
CA ALA A 63 18.57 13.94 20.24
C ALA A 63 17.32 13.07 20.43
N LEU A 64 16.79 12.47 19.34
CA LEU A 64 15.68 11.52 19.40
C LEU A 64 16.08 10.27 20.18
N GLU A 65 17.26 9.70 19.90
CA GLU A 65 17.75 8.53 20.62
C GLU A 65 17.93 8.81 22.11
N ALA A 66 18.56 9.93 22.46
CA ALA A 66 18.70 10.33 23.85
C ALA A 66 17.34 10.50 24.54
N HIS A 67 16.32 10.99 23.82
CA HIS A 67 14.98 11.19 24.38
C HIS A 67 14.21 9.88 24.62
N PHE A 68 14.30 8.90 23.71
CA PHE A 68 13.49 7.68 23.78
C PHE A 68 14.22 6.46 24.33
N PHE A 69 15.55 6.44 24.24
CA PHE A 69 16.41 5.31 24.62
C PHE A 69 17.53 5.70 25.59
N GLY A 70 17.69 6.99 25.91
CA GLY A 70 18.67 7.46 26.87
C GLY A 70 18.31 7.11 28.33
N PRO A 71 19.27 7.28 29.26
CA PRO A 71 19.05 7.00 30.69
C PRO A 71 17.94 7.87 31.29
N ASP A 72 17.71 9.07 30.75
CA ASP A 72 16.65 10.00 31.15
C ASP A 72 15.37 9.86 30.31
N ALA A 73 15.20 8.77 29.55
CA ALA A 73 13.99 8.48 28.77
C ALA A 73 12.80 8.19 29.70
N GLY A 74 12.32 9.22 30.39
CA GLY A 74 11.58 9.04 31.64
C GLY A 74 10.60 10.17 31.90
N ARG A 75 9.44 10.12 31.22
CA ARG A 75 8.13 10.55 31.77
C ARG A 75 6.95 9.70 31.24
N GLY A 76 7.17 8.44 30.85
CA GLY A 76 6.09 7.53 30.45
C GLY A 76 6.58 6.15 30.02
N ALA A 77 5.65 5.29 29.59
CA ALA A 77 5.95 3.92 29.15
C ALA A 77 7.07 3.86 28.12
N ALA A 78 8.00 2.93 28.33
CA ALA A 78 9.16 2.67 27.49
C ALA A 78 8.72 2.26 26.06
N PRO A 79 9.56 2.45 25.04
CA PRO A 79 9.22 2.10 23.66
C PRO A 79 8.64 0.69 23.49
N GLY A 80 9.21 -0.33 24.14
CA GLY A 80 8.76 -1.72 24.05
C GLY A 80 7.48 -2.05 24.82
N GLU A 81 7.07 -1.18 25.73
CA GLU A 81 5.82 -1.33 26.50
C GLU A 81 4.61 -0.73 25.76
N LEU A 82 4.85 -0.05 24.64
CA LEU A 82 3.82 0.57 23.82
C LEU A 82 3.47 -0.34 22.65
N VAL A 83 2.20 -0.33 22.25
CA VAL A 83 1.83 -0.86 20.92
C VAL A 83 2.51 0.00 19.85
N PRO A 84 3.05 -0.57 18.75
CA PRO A 84 3.80 0.17 17.73
C PRO A 84 3.10 1.44 17.21
N ALA A 85 1.77 1.41 17.05
CA ALA A 85 1.00 2.58 16.64
C ALA A 85 1.08 3.76 17.63
N ARG A 86 1.07 3.47 18.95
CA ARG A 86 1.18 4.49 20.00
C ARG A 86 2.60 5.03 20.08
N PHE A 87 3.60 4.18 19.89
CA PHE A 87 5.00 4.59 19.81
C PHE A 87 5.26 5.48 18.59
N ARG A 88 4.78 5.10 17.40
CA ARG A 88 4.84 5.92 16.18
C ARG A 88 4.26 7.30 16.39
N ARG A 89 3.11 7.41 17.07
CA ARG A 89 2.51 8.72 17.38
C ARG A 89 3.42 9.59 18.26
N LYS A 90 4.08 9.00 19.26
CA LYS A 90 5.06 9.72 20.10
C LYS A 90 6.27 10.19 19.27
N LEU A 91 6.82 9.31 18.44
CA LEU A 91 7.94 9.64 17.55
C LEU A 91 7.59 10.77 16.58
N ARG A 92 6.43 10.70 15.93
CA ARG A 92 5.94 11.79 15.07
C ARG A 92 5.82 13.10 15.82
N ALA A 93 5.16 13.11 16.98
CA ALA A 93 5.01 14.33 17.77
C ALA A 93 6.36 14.93 18.21
N TRP A 94 7.37 14.09 18.47
CA TRP A 94 8.73 14.56 18.73
C TRP A 94 9.36 15.11 17.45
N ARG A 95 9.32 14.34 16.35
CA ARG A 95 9.86 14.70 15.03
C ARG A 95 9.33 16.05 14.57
N GLU A 96 8.03 16.29 14.65
CA GLU A 96 7.42 17.55 14.22
C GLU A 96 7.97 18.78 14.96
N ARG A 97 8.40 18.64 16.22
CA ARG A 97 9.02 19.76 16.97
C ARG A 97 10.48 20.00 16.63
N HIS A 98 11.15 19.04 16.03
CA HIS A 98 12.60 19.04 15.78
C HIS A 98 12.96 18.87 14.30
N HIS A 99 11.96 18.91 13.41
CA HIS A 99 12.17 18.78 11.98
C HIS A 99 12.82 20.07 11.43
N PRO A 100 13.85 19.99 10.56
CA PRO A 100 14.51 21.17 10.03
C PRO A 100 13.63 22.01 9.08
N GLU A 101 12.77 21.35 8.31
CA GLU A 101 11.76 22.00 7.46
C GLU A 101 10.42 22.12 8.20
N SER A 102 9.65 23.16 7.90
CA SER A 102 8.33 23.34 8.52
C SER A 102 7.34 22.24 8.07
N LEU A 103 6.27 22.05 8.85
CA LEU A 103 5.21 21.12 8.47
C LEU A 103 4.52 21.58 7.18
N GLU A 104 4.36 22.90 7.01
CA GLU A 104 3.76 23.53 5.84
C GLU A 104 4.58 23.25 4.57
N GLU A 105 5.90 23.42 4.61
CA GLU A 105 6.79 23.14 3.47
C GLU A 105 6.75 21.67 3.07
N ARG A 106 6.83 20.76 4.03
CA ARG A 106 6.75 19.32 3.77
C ARG A 106 5.40 18.88 3.27
N HIS A 107 4.33 19.48 3.80
CA HIS A 107 2.99 19.23 3.31
C HIS A 107 2.86 19.69 1.86
N ALA A 108 3.33 20.90 1.52
CA ALA A 108 3.30 21.40 0.15
C ALA A 108 4.05 20.49 -0.84
N LYS A 109 5.24 20.00 -0.47
CA LYS A 109 5.98 18.99 -1.26
C LYS A 109 5.16 17.71 -1.44
N SER A 110 4.62 17.16 -0.35
CA SER A 110 3.82 15.92 -0.40
C SER A 110 2.53 16.08 -1.23
N VAL A 111 1.91 17.25 -1.19
CA VAL A 111 0.73 17.59 -2.01
C VAL A 111 1.10 17.61 -3.50
N ALA A 112 2.32 18.06 -3.85
CA ALA A 112 2.81 18.02 -5.22
C ALA A 112 3.06 16.58 -5.73
N ASP A 113 3.42 15.66 -4.83
CA ASP A 113 3.69 14.24 -5.13
C ASP A 113 2.43 13.36 -5.22
N ARG A 114 1.23 13.96 -5.14
CA ARG A 114 -0.05 13.26 -5.24
C ARG A 114 -0.12 12.43 -6.53
N ARG A 115 -0.57 11.18 -6.43
CA ARG A 115 -0.56 10.24 -7.55
C ARG A 115 -1.49 9.06 -7.32
N VAL A 116 -1.75 8.33 -8.39
CA VAL A 116 -2.44 7.05 -8.37
C VAL A 116 -1.43 5.96 -8.72
N GLU A 117 -1.37 4.91 -7.91
CA GLU A 117 -0.50 3.75 -8.13
C GLU A 117 -1.36 2.51 -8.37
N PHE A 118 -0.99 1.73 -9.38
CA PHE A 118 -1.53 0.41 -9.65
C PHE A 118 -0.48 -0.64 -9.29
N SER A 119 -0.88 -1.65 -8.51
CA SER A 119 0.01 -2.73 -8.08
C SER A 119 -0.69 -4.08 -8.22
N PRO A 120 -0.30 -4.90 -9.21
CA PRO A 120 -0.80 -6.27 -9.35
C PRO A 120 -0.58 -7.09 -8.08
N ASP A 121 -1.52 -7.97 -7.77
CA ASP A 121 -1.45 -8.92 -6.66
C ASP A 121 -1.81 -10.33 -7.16
N ARG A 122 -1.84 -11.31 -6.26
CA ARG A 122 -2.15 -12.70 -6.57
C ARG A 122 -3.60 -12.86 -7.05
N ASP A 123 -3.85 -13.96 -7.74
CA ASP A 123 -5.19 -14.44 -8.13
C ASP A 123 -5.97 -13.47 -9.05
N GLY A 124 -5.26 -12.76 -9.93
CA GLY A 124 -5.86 -11.79 -10.86
C GLY A 124 -6.37 -10.51 -10.19
N MET A 125 -6.00 -10.28 -8.94
CA MET A 125 -6.37 -9.09 -8.18
C MET A 125 -5.31 -8.00 -8.31
N ALA A 126 -5.68 -6.75 -8.03
CA ALA A 126 -4.73 -5.65 -7.97
C ALA A 126 -5.17 -4.60 -6.95
N TRP A 127 -4.19 -3.86 -6.44
CA TRP A 127 -4.38 -2.68 -5.61
C TRP A 127 -4.38 -1.43 -6.48
N LEU A 128 -5.37 -0.57 -6.25
CA LEU A 128 -5.39 0.80 -6.73
C LEU A 128 -5.25 1.73 -5.52
N SER A 129 -4.15 2.46 -5.45
CA SER A 129 -3.81 3.32 -4.30
C SER A 129 -3.79 4.78 -4.71
N LEU A 130 -4.48 5.63 -3.95
CA LEU A 130 -4.47 7.07 -4.16
C LEU A 130 -3.64 7.74 -3.06
N TYR A 131 -2.57 8.43 -3.46
CA TYR A 131 -1.78 9.27 -2.57
C TYR A 131 -2.26 10.72 -2.70
N LEU A 132 -2.91 11.23 -1.66
CA LEU A 132 -3.67 12.49 -1.67
C LEU A 132 -3.35 13.33 -0.42
N PRO A 133 -3.69 14.64 -0.43
CA PRO A 133 -3.81 15.41 0.80
C PRO A 133 -4.71 14.69 1.81
N GLY A 134 -4.32 14.68 3.09
CA GLY A 134 -4.93 13.82 4.10
C GLY A 134 -6.42 14.10 4.34
N ASP A 135 -6.84 15.36 4.24
CA ASP A 135 -8.24 15.79 4.31
C ASP A 135 -9.06 15.23 3.14
N THR A 136 -8.51 15.27 1.93
CA THR A 136 -9.13 14.75 0.71
C THR A 136 -9.23 13.22 0.77
N ALA A 137 -8.16 12.54 1.19
CA ALA A 137 -8.16 11.08 1.41
C ALA A 137 -9.22 10.67 2.43
N LEU A 138 -9.32 11.40 3.55
CA LEU A 138 -10.33 11.16 4.58
C LEU A 138 -11.75 11.40 4.07
N ALA A 139 -11.98 12.44 3.26
CA ALA A 139 -13.26 12.71 2.65
C ALA A 139 -13.69 11.57 1.70
N VAL A 140 -12.78 11.09 0.84
CA VAL A 140 -13.02 9.93 -0.04
C VAL A 140 -13.36 8.69 0.78
N TRP A 141 -12.56 8.38 1.79
CA TRP A 141 -12.78 7.23 2.68
C TRP A 141 -14.12 7.30 3.42
N ASN A 142 -14.46 8.47 3.97
CA ASN A 142 -15.72 8.66 4.69
C ASN A 142 -16.92 8.52 3.75
N LYS A 143 -16.84 9.07 2.54
CA LYS A 143 -17.90 8.96 1.53
C LYS A 143 -18.13 7.51 1.13
N SER A 144 -17.07 6.78 0.77
CA SER A 144 -17.18 5.36 0.37
C SER A 144 -17.70 4.50 1.52
N THR A 145 -17.20 4.71 2.74
CA THR A 145 -17.65 3.98 3.93
C THR A 145 -19.11 4.28 4.27
N ALA A 146 -19.56 5.52 4.15
CA ALA A 146 -20.94 5.90 4.42
C ALA A 146 -21.92 5.25 3.43
N LEU A 147 -21.58 5.25 2.14
CA LEU A 147 -22.36 4.58 1.09
C LEU A 147 -22.39 3.05 1.32
N ALA A 148 -21.24 2.43 1.61
CA ALA A 148 -21.16 1.01 1.91
C ALA A 148 -22.02 0.62 3.13
N ARG A 149 -22.01 1.42 4.19
CA ARG A 149 -22.89 1.22 5.36
C ARG A 149 -24.37 1.36 5.02
N GLY A 150 -24.71 2.27 4.11
CA GLY A 150 -26.08 2.46 3.63
C GLY A 150 -26.68 1.23 2.92
N LEU A 151 -25.83 0.36 2.37
CA LEU A 151 -26.26 -0.90 1.72
C LEU A 151 -26.44 -2.06 2.71
N GLN A 152 -25.97 -1.93 3.96
CA GLN A 152 -26.06 -3.02 4.92
C GLN A 152 -27.51 -3.32 5.31
N GLY A 153 -27.84 -4.61 5.38
CA GLY A 153 -29.15 -5.07 5.83
C GLY A 153 -29.27 -6.59 5.80
N PRO A 154 -30.40 -7.15 6.26
CA PRO A 154 -30.58 -8.61 6.38
C PRO A 154 -30.48 -9.41 5.07
N ARG A 155 -30.55 -8.72 3.92
CA ARG A 155 -30.45 -9.31 2.58
C ARG A 155 -29.13 -8.99 1.88
N GLU A 156 -28.22 -8.30 2.54
CA GLU A 156 -26.90 -7.96 2.01
C GLU A 156 -25.88 -8.98 2.54
N PRO A 157 -25.48 -9.99 1.74
CA PRO A 157 -24.54 -11.02 2.18
C PRO A 157 -23.08 -10.53 2.21
N ARG A 158 -22.76 -9.42 1.54
CA ARG A 158 -21.39 -8.89 1.49
C ARG A 158 -21.01 -8.21 2.80
N ASN A 159 -19.73 -8.38 3.19
CA ASN A 159 -19.19 -7.67 4.34
C ASN A 159 -18.85 -6.21 3.99
N LEU A 160 -18.58 -5.39 5.01
CA LEU A 160 -18.33 -3.97 4.81
C LEU A 160 -17.08 -3.68 3.97
N SER A 161 -16.06 -4.56 4.02
CA SER A 161 -14.86 -4.42 3.20
C SER A 161 -15.13 -4.68 1.72
N GLN A 162 -15.94 -5.69 1.41
CA GLN A 162 -16.40 -5.98 0.04
C GLN A 162 -17.24 -4.82 -0.50
N LEU A 163 -18.24 -4.36 0.28
CA LEU A 163 -19.07 -3.21 -0.10
C LEU A 163 -18.25 -1.93 -0.29
N GLY A 164 -17.26 -1.69 0.56
CA GLY A 164 -16.37 -0.54 0.45
C GLY A 164 -15.53 -0.57 -0.84
N ALA A 165 -15.03 -1.75 -1.22
CA ALA A 165 -14.29 -1.92 -2.47
C ALA A 165 -15.19 -1.69 -3.70
N ASP A 166 -16.39 -2.30 -3.71
CA ASP A 166 -17.36 -2.16 -4.80
C ASP A 166 -17.78 -0.69 -5.01
N ILE A 167 -18.15 0.00 -3.92
CA ILE A 167 -18.54 1.42 -3.97
C ILE A 167 -17.39 2.31 -4.45
N ALA A 168 -16.16 2.05 -4.00
CA ALA A 168 -15.01 2.83 -4.45
C ALA A 168 -14.78 2.66 -5.95
N ALA A 169 -14.88 1.43 -6.47
CA ALA A 169 -14.78 1.15 -7.90
C ALA A 169 -15.90 1.82 -8.70
N GLU A 170 -17.16 1.72 -8.25
CA GLU A 170 -18.31 2.36 -8.91
C GLU A 170 -18.17 3.89 -8.99
N LEU A 171 -17.69 4.52 -7.91
CA LEU A 171 -17.43 5.95 -7.87
C LEU A 171 -16.33 6.37 -8.85
N LEU A 172 -15.26 5.57 -8.96
CA LEU A 172 -14.13 5.87 -9.86
C LEU A 172 -14.46 5.60 -11.34
N LEU A 173 -15.28 4.59 -11.61
CA LEU A 173 -15.76 4.27 -12.96
C LEU A 173 -16.87 5.22 -13.46
N GLY A 174 -17.29 6.19 -12.64
CA GLY A 174 -18.28 7.20 -13.02
C GLY A 174 -19.71 6.68 -13.13
N SER A 175 -20.02 5.49 -12.57
CA SER A 175 -21.38 4.93 -12.58
C SER A 175 -22.38 5.71 -11.71
N ALA A 176 -21.89 6.63 -10.88
CA ALA A 176 -22.68 7.56 -10.10
C ALA A 176 -22.64 8.97 -10.71
N ASN A 177 -23.33 9.20 -11.85
CA ASN A 177 -23.70 10.51 -12.41
C ASN A 177 -22.70 11.67 -12.16
N GLN A 178 -21.44 11.56 -12.60
CA GLN A 178 -20.50 12.68 -12.54
C GLN A 178 -19.62 12.72 -13.78
N ASP A 179 -19.81 13.77 -14.59
CA ASP A 179 -18.92 14.17 -15.68
C ASP A 179 -17.63 14.77 -15.10
N VAL A 180 -16.67 13.91 -14.72
CA VAL A 180 -15.31 14.36 -14.38
C VAL A 180 -14.48 14.37 -15.66
N GLY A 181 -14.58 15.48 -16.40
CA GLY A 181 -14.02 15.58 -17.75
C GLY A 181 -14.88 14.82 -18.76
N ASP A 182 -14.93 15.30 -19.99
CA ASP A 182 -15.73 14.75 -21.11
C ASP A 182 -15.19 13.40 -21.63
N VAL A 183 -14.77 12.52 -20.71
CA VAL A 183 -14.18 11.21 -21.00
C VAL A 183 -15.23 10.16 -20.64
N PRO A 184 -15.76 9.40 -21.61
CA PRO A 184 -16.63 8.26 -21.32
C PRO A 184 -15.94 7.30 -20.34
N SER A 185 -16.70 6.69 -19.42
CA SER A 185 -16.17 5.70 -18.47
C SER A 185 -15.22 4.73 -19.18
N PRO A 186 -13.91 4.74 -18.85
CA PRO A 186 -12.92 3.94 -19.58
C PRO A 186 -13.24 2.47 -19.38
N ARG A 187 -13.36 1.74 -20.49
CA ARG A 187 -13.43 0.28 -20.47
C ARG A 187 -12.01 -0.24 -20.31
N ALA A 188 -11.81 -1.17 -19.38
CA ALA A 188 -10.54 -1.87 -19.29
C ALA A 188 -10.44 -2.86 -20.47
N ASP A 189 -9.54 -2.58 -21.41
CA ASP A 189 -9.13 -3.54 -22.43
C ASP A 189 -8.07 -4.46 -21.82
N VAL A 190 -8.45 -5.71 -21.57
CA VAL A 190 -7.59 -6.71 -20.93
C VAL A 190 -7.18 -7.75 -21.96
N LEU A 191 -5.88 -7.88 -22.22
CA LEU A 191 -5.35 -8.94 -23.07
C LEU A 191 -5.25 -10.23 -22.26
N VAL A 192 -6.04 -11.24 -22.64
CA VAL A 192 -6.06 -12.56 -21.99
C VAL A 192 -5.47 -13.61 -22.94
N THR A 193 -4.41 -14.27 -22.51
CA THR A 193 -3.78 -15.40 -23.20
C THR A 193 -4.27 -16.70 -22.58
N VAL A 194 -5.06 -17.48 -23.32
CA VAL A 194 -5.58 -18.79 -22.85
C VAL A 194 -4.87 -19.90 -23.62
N PRO A 195 -4.26 -20.90 -22.95
CA PRO A 195 -3.77 -22.10 -23.63
C PRO A 195 -4.89 -22.78 -24.43
N VAL A 196 -4.60 -23.17 -25.67
CA VAL A 196 -5.64 -23.67 -26.60
C VAL A 196 -6.38 -24.91 -26.06
N LEU A 197 -5.71 -25.75 -25.28
CA LEU A 197 -6.32 -26.95 -24.68
C LEU A 197 -7.26 -26.58 -23.53
N SER A 198 -6.94 -25.56 -22.75
CA SER A 198 -7.83 -25.02 -21.73
C SER A 198 -9.05 -24.33 -22.33
N PHE A 199 -8.87 -23.59 -23.42
CA PHE A 199 -9.98 -23.00 -24.15
C PHE A 199 -10.97 -24.05 -24.69
N LEU A 200 -10.46 -25.20 -25.12
CA LEU A 200 -11.28 -26.33 -25.58
C LEU A 200 -11.87 -27.17 -24.45
N GLY A 201 -11.60 -26.84 -23.17
CA GLY A 201 -12.06 -27.60 -22.00
C GLY A 201 -11.40 -28.97 -21.85
N ILE A 202 -10.24 -29.18 -22.47
CA ILE A 202 -9.48 -30.43 -22.42
C ILE A 202 -8.56 -30.45 -21.19
N THR A 203 -8.11 -29.28 -20.74
CA THR A 203 -7.22 -29.09 -19.59
C THR A 203 -7.70 -27.92 -18.71
N ASP A 204 -7.30 -27.90 -17.44
CA ASP A 204 -7.63 -26.82 -16.50
C ASP A 204 -6.46 -25.81 -16.33
N GLU A 205 -5.60 -25.66 -17.34
CA GLU A 205 -4.46 -24.74 -17.24
C GLU A 205 -4.95 -23.29 -17.19
N PRO A 206 -4.37 -22.43 -16.33
CA PRO A 206 -4.82 -21.05 -16.15
C PRO A 206 -4.62 -20.22 -17.42
N ALA A 207 -5.48 -19.22 -17.58
CA ALA A 207 -5.26 -18.14 -18.54
C ALA A 207 -4.29 -17.12 -17.95
N GLU A 208 -3.55 -16.38 -18.77
CA GLU A 208 -2.70 -15.28 -18.32
C GLU A 208 -3.27 -13.93 -18.75
N ILE A 209 -3.27 -12.97 -17.84
CA ILE A 209 -3.56 -11.57 -18.14
C ILE A 209 -2.27 -10.78 -18.09
N ASP A 210 -1.98 -10.03 -19.15
CA ASP A 210 -0.78 -9.19 -19.19
C ASP A 210 -0.77 -8.18 -18.03
N GLY A 211 0.33 -8.15 -17.28
CA GLY A 211 0.49 -7.33 -16.08
C GLY A 211 -0.27 -7.80 -14.82
N LEU A 212 -1.16 -8.78 -14.87
CA LEU A 212 -1.92 -9.31 -13.71
C LEU A 212 -1.58 -10.78 -13.38
N GLY A 213 -1.00 -11.51 -14.32
CA GLY A 213 -0.58 -12.91 -14.12
C GLY A 213 -1.70 -13.92 -14.33
N PRO A 214 -1.58 -15.13 -13.76
CA PRO A 214 -2.51 -16.22 -14.05
C PRO A 214 -3.88 -16.00 -13.41
N VAL A 215 -4.94 -16.29 -14.17
CA VAL A 215 -6.35 -16.25 -13.78
C VAL A 215 -7.05 -17.57 -14.16
N PRO A 216 -8.16 -17.93 -13.48
CA PRO A 216 -8.92 -19.12 -13.82
C PRO A 216 -9.34 -19.14 -15.30
N PRO A 217 -9.24 -20.29 -16.00
CA PRO A 217 -9.52 -20.39 -17.44
C PRO A 217 -10.99 -20.15 -17.79
N VAL A 218 -11.87 -20.36 -16.81
CA VAL A 218 -13.29 -20.04 -16.90
C VAL A 218 -13.52 -18.80 -16.02
N LEU A 219 -13.37 -17.62 -16.60
CA LEU A 219 -14.25 -16.52 -16.20
C LEU A 219 -15.64 -16.93 -16.71
N PRO A 220 -16.59 -17.39 -15.87
CA PRO A 220 -17.96 -17.44 -16.33
C PRO A 220 -18.30 -16.03 -16.79
N SER A 221 -19.10 -15.92 -17.84
CA SER A 221 -19.81 -14.72 -18.27
C SER A 221 -20.79 -14.23 -17.19
N ARG A 222 -20.33 -14.13 -15.95
CA ARG A 222 -20.97 -13.35 -14.92
C ARG A 222 -20.86 -11.92 -15.42
N ALA A 223 -22.03 -11.33 -15.67
CA ALA A 223 -22.17 -10.03 -16.27
C ALA A 223 -21.06 -9.10 -15.75
N PRO A 224 -20.28 -8.49 -16.67
CA PRO A 224 -19.30 -7.51 -16.27
C PRO A 224 -19.97 -6.52 -15.33
N GLY A 225 -19.36 -6.25 -14.16
CA GLY A 225 -19.69 -5.03 -13.43
C GLY A 225 -19.65 -3.86 -14.42
N PRO A 226 -20.50 -2.83 -14.25
CA PRO A 226 -20.73 -1.81 -15.27
C PRO A 226 -19.39 -1.29 -15.83
N GLY A 227 -19.06 -1.65 -17.09
CA GLY A 227 -17.88 -1.14 -17.80
C GLY A 227 -16.89 -2.13 -18.44
N THR A 228 -17.03 -3.46 -18.31
CA THR A 228 -16.10 -4.41 -18.97
C THR A 228 -16.74 -5.14 -20.16
N SER A 229 -16.02 -5.31 -21.28
CA SER A 229 -16.42 -6.21 -22.38
C SER A 229 -15.21 -6.98 -22.90
N ALA A 230 -15.31 -8.30 -23.00
CA ALA A 230 -14.26 -9.13 -23.57
C ALA A 230 -14.42 -9.22 -25.10
N HIS A 231 -13.37 -8.89 -25.85
CA HIS A 231 -13.25 -9.23 -27.26
C HIS A 231 -12.24 -10.37 -27.43
N PRO A 232 -12.56 -11.44 -28.18
CA PRO A 232 -11.59 -12.46 -28.50
C PRO A 232 -10.48 -11.86 -29.35
N ALA A 233 -9.23 -11.95 -28.89
CA ALA A 233 -8.06 -11.53 -29.64
C ALA A 233 -8.01 -12.29 -30.98
N ARG A 234 -7.98 -11.55 -32.10
CA ARG A 234 -7.68 -12.14 -33.40
C ARG A 234 -6.22 -12.60 -33.39
N LEU A 235 -6.01 -13.90 -33.58
CA LEU A 235 -4.69 -14.49 -33.82
C LEU A 235 -3.96 -13.72 -34.93
N PRO A 236 -2.70 -13.31 -34.74
CA PRO A 236 -1.89 -12.84 -35.85
C PRO A 236 -1.63 -14.01 -36.80
N ALA A 237 -1.95 -13.82 -38.08
CA ALA A 237 -1.57 -14.76 -39.13
C ALA A 237 -0.04 -14.82 -39.21
N CYS A 238 0.52 -16.00 -38.96
CA CYS A 238 1.94 -16.28 -39.16
C CYS A 238 2.33 -16.07 -40.63
N CYS A 239 3.40 -15.31 -40.84
CA CYS A 239 4.38 -15.49 -41.92
C CYS A 239 5.77 -15.42 -41.28
#